data_AF-A0A3A8JY94-F1
#
_entry.id   AF-A0A3A8JY94-F1
#
_cell.length_a   1.000
_cell.length_b   1.000
_cell.length_c   1.000
_cell.angle_alpha   90.00
_cell.angle_beta   90.00
_cell.angle_gamma   90.00
#
_symmetry.space_group_name_H-M   'P 1'
#
loop_
_entity.id
_entity.type
_entity.pdbx_description
1 polymer ?
#
loop_
_entity_poly.entity_id
_entity_poly.type
_entity_poly.pdbx_seq_one_letter_code
_entity_poly.pdbx_strand_id
1 'polypeptide(L)'
;MRVLMLTLLLHAGPAPSGTAPVSTRGTAARSPAEARARPPASTAREDAVIAAEPVSPETRARLLRREVAQVALAQVKAPDAAWQPAQRDCAGLIRYAYRTAYRRVAAERLASPLWQDARGGPSDFADAESLISRSFVPLGRGADAREQLRTGDVVAFRQEHDAGPVFHLMLVVQPEDRAHAPARVVYHPGEAGARVRTGILDSLATEAPLEWRPVPANAAFLGFFRFKEWMS
;
A
#
# COMPACT_ATOMS: atom_id res chain seq x y z
N MET A 1 -30.47 -16.86 10.59
CA MET A 1 -30.17 -17.00 9.16
C MET A 1 -30.80 -15.86 8.40
N ARG A 2 -30.00 -14.91 7.91
CA ARG A 2 -30.44 -13.93 6.91
C ARG A 2 -29.27 -13.67 5.97
N VAL A 3 -29.41 -14.23 4.78
CA VAL A 3 -28.64 -13.92 3.58
C VAL A 3 -29.11 -12.56 3.09
N LEU A 4 -28.19 -11.64 2.79
CA LEU A 4 -28.48 -10.51 1.92
C LEU A 4 -27.35 -10.38 0.90
N MET A 5 -27.62 -10.91 -0.30
CA MET A 5 -27.02 -10.44 -1.54
C MET A 5 -27.47 -9.00 -1.81
N LEU A 6 -26.57 -8.15 -2.32
CA LEU A 6 -26.98 -7.09 -3.24
C LEU A 6 -25.83 -6.64 -4.15
N THR A 7 -26.00 -6.95 -5.43
CA THR A 7 -25.29 -6.47 -6.61
C THR A 7 -25.57 -4.98 -6.84
N LEU A 8 -24.59 -4.18 -7.29
CA LEU A 8 -24.84 -3.13 -8.30
C LEU A 8 -23.57 -2.62 -9.00
N LEU A 9 -23.64 -2.62 -10.34
CA LEU A 9 -22.76 -1.92 -11.29
C LEU A 9 -22.89 -0.39 -11.15
N LEU A 10 -21.85 0.36 -11.54
CA LEU A 10 -22.00 1.72 -12.08
C LEU A 10 -20.86 2.08 -13.06
N HIS A 11 -21.25 2.52 -14.25
CA HIS A 11 -20.43 3.13 -15.29
C HIS A 11 -20.12 4.61 -14.96
N ALA A 12 -18.92 5.08 -15.29
CA ALA A 12 -18.54 6.50 -15.21
C ALA A 12 -18.29 7.08 -16.61
N GLY A 13 -18.97 8.17 -16.94
CA GLY A 13 -18.65 9.07 -18.06
C GLY A 13 -18.10 10.40 -17.53
N PRO A 14 -17.11 11.05 -18.19
CA PRO A 14 -16.40 12.21 -17.65
C PRO A 14 -16.78 13.54 -18.34
N ALA A 15 -16.43 14.68 -17.69
CA ALA A 15 -15.97 15.96 -18.26
C ALA A 15 -16.12 17.12 -17.24
N PRO A 16 -15.56 18.33 -17.45
CA PRO A 16 -14.20 18.65 -17.91
C PRO A 16 -13.52 19.78 -17.10
N SER A 17 -12.27 20.03 -17.50
CA SER A 17 -11.29 21.05 -17.13
C SER A 17 -11.76 22.51 -17.25
N GLY A 18 -11.18 23.39 -16.41
CA GLY A 18 -11.23 24.85 -16.54
C GLY A 18 -9.92 25.50 -16.10
N THR A 19 -9.33 26.29 -17.00
CA THR A 19 -8.02 26.94 -16.95
C THR A 19 -8.10 28.44 -16.63
N ALA A 20 -7.23 28.94 -15.71
CA ALA A 20 -6.49 30.24 -15.68
C ALA A 20 -7.26 31.59 -15.88
N PRO A 21 -6.67 32.82 -15.73
CA PRO A 21 -5.26 33.20 -15.51
C PRO A 21 -4.94 34.37 -14.54
N VAL A 22 -3.62 34.48 -14.29
CA VAL A 22 -2.69 35.63 -14.06
C VAL A 22 -3.24 37.07 -13.99
N SER A 23 -2.68 37.85 -13.04
CA SER A 23 -2.58 39.33 -13.09
C SER A 23 -1.12 39.78 -13.00
N THR A 24 -0.81 40.92 -13.63
CA THR A 24 0.52 41.44 -13.97
C THR A 24 0.77 42.85 -13.40
N ARG A 25 2.07 43.20 -13.35
CA ARG A 25 2.72 44.54 -13.46
C ARG A 25 2.84 45.47 -12.24
N GLY A 26 4.07 45.97 -12.08
CA GLY A 26 4.42 47.18 -11.34
C GLY A 26 5.93 47.49 -11.46
N THR A 27 6.27 48.54 -12.21
CA THR A 27 7.59 48.86 -12.80
C THR A 27 8.38 49.90 -11.98
N ALA A 28 9.69 49.65 -11.81
CA ALA A 28 10.87 50.55 -11.91
C ALA A 28 11.08 51.85 -11.08
N ALA A 29 12.32 52.01 -10.58
CA ALA A 29 13.20 53.20 -10.73
C ALA A 29 14.65 52.91 -10.26
N ARG A 30 15.64 53.66 -10.76
CA ARG A 30 17.11 53.41 -10.75
C ARG A 30 17.93 54.34 -9.82
N SER A 31 19.00 53.78 -9.20
CA SER A 31 20.41 54.28 -8.96
C SER A 31 20.74 55.65 -8.31
N PRO A 32 22.01 55.98 -7.90
CA PRO A 32 23.30 55.26 -8.00
C PRO A 32 24.28 55.32 -6.76
N ALA A 33 25.44 54.64 -6.91
CA ALA A 33 26.81 54.88 -6.35
C ALA A 33 27.04 54.72 -4.83
N GLU A 34 28.19 54.33 -4.26
CA GLU A 34 29.45 53.67 -4.66
C GLU A 34 30.26 53.58 -3.34
N ALA A 35 30.72 52.40 -2.90
CA ALA A 35 31.83 52.29 -1.93
C ALA A 35 32.33 50.85 -1.84
N ARG A 36 33.56 50.64 -2.32
CA ARG A 36 34.32 49.40 -2.19
C ARG A 36 34.70 49.16 -0.72
N ALA A 37 34.30 48.02 -0.18
CA ALA A 37 34.91 47.43 1.01
C ALA A 37 35.22 45.95 0.73
N ARG A 38 36.50 45.60 0.88
CA ARG A 38 37.08 44.27 0.69
C ARG A 38 36.70 43.38 1.88
N PRO A 39 36.11 42.18 1.68
CA PRO A 39 35.72 41.33 2.80
C PRO A 39 36.97 40.67 3.43
N PRO A 40 36.99 40.44 4.76
CA PRO A 40 37.98 39.55 5.35
C PRO A 40 37.73 38.13 4.85
N ALA A 41 38.81 37.38 4.70
CA ALA A 41 38.81 36.00 4.25
C ALA A 41 37.87 35.16 5.14
N SER A 42 36.70 34.82 4.59
CA SER A 42 35.86 33.76 5.10
C SER A 42 36.65 32.47 4.93
N THR A 43 37.15 31.92 6.03
CA THR A 43 37.56 30.52 6.10
C THR A 43 36.33 29.71 5.70
N ALA A 44 36.28 29.30 4.43
CA ALA A 44 35.37 28.30 3.97
C ALA A 44 35.64 27.07 4.84
N ARG A 45 34.79 26.85 5.84
CA ARG A 45 34.48 25.49 6.23
C ARG A 45 33.92 24.91 4.94
N GLU A 46 34.72 24.07 4.30
CA GLU A 46 34.21 23.10 3.35
C GLU A 46 33.07 22.40 4.08
N ASP A 47 31.84 22.84 3.81
CA ASP A 47 30.66 22.05 4.02
C ASP A 47 30.85 20.84 3.12
N ALA A 48 31.59 19.86 3.64
CA ALA A 48 31.58 18.51 3.16
C ALA A 48 30.12 18.10 3.28
N VAL A 49 29.37 18.29 2.20
CA VAL A 49 28.12 17.62 1.96
C VAL A 49 28.49 16.16 2.03
N ILE A 50 28.31 15.55 3.21
CA ILE A 50 28.40 14.12 3.37
C ILE A 50 27.29 13.60 2.46
N ALA A 51 27.68 13.20 1.26
CA ALA A 51 26.78 12.56 0.32
C ALA A 51 26.21 11.37 1.08
N ALA A 52 24.93 11.47 1.47
CA ALA A 52 24.27 10.42 2.22
C ALA A 52 24.45 9.12 1.43
N GLU A 53 25.11 8.13 2.05
CA GLU A 53 25.33 6.86 1.37
C GLU A 53 23.98 6.29 0.90
N PRO A 54 23.92 5.72 -0.31
CA PRO A 54 22.69 5.14 -0.81
C PRO A 54 22.19 4.08 0.17
N VAL A 55 20.97 4.26 0.66
CA VAL A 55 20.32 3.32 1.59
C VAL A 55 20.36 1.91 1.02
N SER A 56 20.93 0.96 1.77
CA SER A 56 21.06 -0.43 1.30
C SER A 56 19.69 -1.03 0.92
N PRO A 57 19.62 -1.95 -0.06
CA PRO A 57 18.36 -2.59 -0.46
C PRO A 57 17.59 -3.22 0.70
N GLU A 58 18.30 -3.86 1.63
CA GLU A 58 17.70 -4.44 2.84
C GLU A 58 17.09 -3.38 3.76
N THR A 59 17.81 -2.27 3.99
CA THR A 59 17.29 -1.16 4.79
C THR A 59 16.07 -0.54 4.14
N ARG A 60 16.10 -0.35 2.81
CA ARG A 60 14.96 0.14 2.03
C ARG A 60 13.75 -0.79 2.14
N ALA A 61 13.96 -2.11 2.01
CA ALA A 61 12.90 -3.09 2.15
C ALA A 61 12.28 -3.08 3.56
N ARG A 62 13.10 -2.95 4.61
CA ARG A 62 12.63 -2.80 6.00
C ARG A 62 11.79 -1.53 6.17
N LEU A 63 12.24 -0.39 5.63
CA LEU A 63 11.52 0.88 5.67
C LEU A 63 10.19 0.78 4.91
N LEU A 64 10.18 0.21 3.72
CA LEU A 64 8.96 -0.01 2.93
C LEU A 64 7.94 -0.85 3.69
N ARG A 65 8.36 -1.98 4.26
CA ARG A 65 7.47 -2.84 5.06
C ARG A 65 6.89 -2.09 6.26
N ARG A 66 7.73 -1.32 6.98
CA ARG A 66 7.26 -0.48 8.09
C ARG A 66 6.21 0.52 7.64
N GLU A 67 6.47 1.27 6.55
CA GLU A 67 5.51 2.24 6.03
C GLU A 67 4.22 1.59 5.53
N VAL A 68 4.29 0.42 4.90
CA VAL A 68 3.09 -0.34 4.51
C VAL A 68 2.20 -0.65 5.72
N ALA A 69 2.79 -1.13 6.83
CA ALA A 69 2.04 -1.35 8.07
C ALA A 69 1.43 -0.05 8.62
N GLN A 70 2.21 1.03 8.69
CA GLN A 70 1.73 2.31 9.22
C GLN A 70 0.56 2.86 8.42
N VAL A 71 0.65 2.82 7.08
CA VAL A 71 -0.43 3.29 6.20
C VAL A 71 -1.67 2.42 6.37
N ALA A 72 -1.53 1.09 6.38
CA ALA A 72 -2.66 0.18 6.53
C ALA A 72 -3.36 0.35 7.89
N LEU A 73 -2.59 0.42 8.99
CA LEU A 73 -3.13 0.63 10.33
C LEU A 73 -3.80 2.00 10.49
N ALA A 74 -3.32 3.05 9.82
CA ALA A 74 -3.98 4.35 9.83
C ALA A 74 -5.41 4.27 9.27
N GLN A 75 -5.64 3.43 8.25
CA GLN A 75 -6.97 3.28 7.64
C GLN A 75 -8.00 2.65 8.57
N VAL A 76 -7.56 1.88 9.58
CA VAL A 76 -8.44 1.33 10.62
C VAL A 76 -9.06 2.45 11.46
N LYS A 77 -8.29 3.50 11.75
CA LYS A 77 -8.75 4.64 12.57
C LYS A 77 -9.67 5.55 11.75
N ALA A 78 -9.18 6.01 10.62
CA ALA A 78 -9.91 6.88 9.71
C ALA A 78 -9.38 6.68 8.28
N PRO A 79 -10.25 6.37 7.30
CA PRO A 79 -9.83 6.32 5.90
C PRO A 79 -9.26 7.67 5.45
N ASP A 80 -8.09 7.65 4.84
CA ASP A 80 -7.44 8.83 4.30
C ASP A 80 -8.30 9.43 3.16
N ALA A 81 -8.40 10.76 3.11
CA ALA A 81 -9.12 11.46 2.05
C ALA A 81 -8.49 11.21 0.66
N ALA A 82 -7.18 10.97 0.60
CA ALA A 82 -6.48 10.61 -0.62
C ALA A 82 -6.81 9.18 -1.10
N TRP A 83 -7.34 8.31 -0.23
CA TRP A 83 -7.82 7.00 -0.64
C TRP A 83 -9.23 7.11 -1.21
N GLN A 84 -9.30 7.12 -2.54
CA GLN A 84 -10.54 7.33 -3.31
C GLN A 84 -11.66 6.36 -2.90
N PRO A 85 -12.89 6.83 -2.64
CA PRO A 85 -14.01 6.00 -2.19
C PRO A 85 -14.28 4.76 -3.07
N ALA A 86 -14.21 4.92 -4.40
CA ALA A 86 -14.46 3.83 -5.35
C ALA A 86 -13.40 2.70 -5.31
N GLN A 87 -12.28 2.91 -4.61
CA GLN A 87 -11.22 1.92 -4.44
C GLN A 87 -11.10 1.48 -2.97
N ARG A 88 -12.11 1.74 -2.14
CA ARG A 88 -12.15 1.28 -0.75
C ARG A 88 -12.70 -0.15 -0.71
N ASP A 89 -11.86 -1.06 -1.14
CA ASP A 89 -12.08 -2.49 -1.12
C ASP A 89 -10.82 -3.22 -0.61
N CYS A 90 -10.85 -4.56 -0.56
CA CYS A 90 -9.73 -5.34 -0.05
C CYS A 90 -8.45 -5.16 -0.89
N ALA A 91 -8.54 -5.15 -2.22
CA ALA A 91 -7.40 -4.97 -3.11
C ALA A 91 -6.90 -3.52 -3.10
N GLY A 92 -7.83 -2.57 -3.05
CA GLY A 92 -7.55 -1.15 -2.97
C GLY A 92 -6.82 -0.77 -1.69
N LEU A 93 -7.09 -1.44 -0.56
CA LEU A 93 -6.28 -1.29 0.66
C LEU A 93 -4.82 -1.69 0.42
N ILE A 94 -4.57 -2.83 -0.22
CA ILE A 94 -3.21 -3.30 -0.57
C ILE A 94 -2.54 -2.27 -1.48
N ARG A 95 -3.20 -1.90 -2.58
CA ARG A 95 -2.66 -0.95 -3.57
C ARG A 95 -2.36 0.41 -2.93
N TYR A 96 -3.26 0.92 -2.09
CA TYR A 96 -3.10 2.20 -1.42
C TYR A 96 -1.96 2.18 -0.41
N ALA A 97 -1.87 1.14 0.44
CA ALA A 97 -0.81 1.00 1.43
C ALA A 97 0.57 0.93 0.76
N TYR A 98 0.72 0.09 -0.25
CA TYR A 98 1.98 -0.07 -0.98
C TYR A 98 2.36 1.20 -1.76
N ARG A 99 1.48 1.77 -2.60
CA ARG A 99 1.81 2.98 -3.36
C ARG A 99 2.20 4.15 -2.45
N THR A 100 1.53 4.28 -1.30
CA THR A 100 1.83 5.34 -0.33
C THR A 100 3.19 5.11 0.33
N ALA A 101 3.50 3.87 0.73
CA ALA A 101 4.81 3.51 1.28
C ALA A 101 5.95 3.78 0.28
N TYR A 102 5.79 3.33 -0.98
CA TYR A 102 6.76 3.61 -2.03
C TYR A 102 6.93 5.11 -2.28
N ARG A 103 5.84 5.89 -2.33
CA ARG A 103 5.93 7.35 -2.48
C ARG A 103 6.74 8.02 -1.37
N ARG A 104 6.73 7.48 -0.15
CA ARG A 104 7.45 8.04 1.01
C ARG A 104 8.90 7.57 1.10
N VAL A 105 9.20 6.36 0.66
CA VAL A 105 10.52 5.71 0.90
C VAL A 105 11.37 5.60 -0.37
N ALA A 106 10.73 5.40 -1.52
CA ALA A 106 11.39 5.11 -2.81
C ALA A 106 10.51 5.62 -3.96
N ALA A 107 10.26 6.94 -3.98
CA ALA A 107 9.34 7.55 -4.94
C ALA A 107 9.78 7.34 -6.40
N GLU A 108 11.09 7.25 -6.63
CA GLU A 108 11.70 6.97 -7.93
C GLU A 108 11.23 5.62 -8.51
N ARG A 109 10.94 4.63 -7.66
CA ARG A 109 10.42 3.34 -8.10
C ARG A 109 9.04 3.48 -8.74
N LEU A 110 8.27 4.52 -8.41
CA LEU A 110 6.95 4.75 -9.01
C LEU A 110 6.99 5.37 -10.40
N ALA A 111 8.18 5.52 -11.02
CA ALA A 111 8.31 5.88 -12.44
C ALA A 111 7.65 4.84 -13.37
N SER A 112 7.46 3.60 -12.90
CA SER A 112 6.62 2.59 -13.54
C SER A 112 5.64 2.00 -12.53
N PRO A 113 4.47 1.49 -12.98
CA PRO A 113 3.50 0.91 -12.07
C PRO A 113 4.04 -0.28 -11.25
N LEU A 114 3.53 -0.44 -10.03
CA LEU A 114 3.88 -1.55 -9.15
C LEU A 114 3.16 -2.87 -9.53
N TRP A 115 2.03 -2.76 -10.24
CA TRP A 115 1.13 -3.89 -10.48
C TRP A 115 1.09 -4.27 -11.95
N GLN A 116 0.54 -5.45 -12.21
CA GLN A 116 0.16 -5.90 -13.53
C GLN A 116 -1.36 -6.08 -13.59
N ASP A 117 -1.97 -5.66 -14.69
CA ASP A 117 -3.40 -5.87 -14.96
C ASP A 117 -3.71 -7.32 -15.36
N ALA A 118 -4.98 -7.63 -15.62
CA ALA A 118 -5.41 -8.96 -16.03
C ALA A 118 -4.77 -9.48 -17.33
N ARG A 119 -4.18 -8.61 -18.17
CA ARG A 119 -3.46 -8.98 -19.40
C ARG A 119 -1.94 -9.11 -19.18
N GLY A 120 -1.45 -8.80 -17.99
CA GLY A 120 -0.03 -8.81 -17.64
C GLY A 120 0.71 -7.49 -17.97
N GLY A 121 -0.02 -6.45 -18.39
CA GLY A 121 0.56 -5.13 -18.65
C GLY A 121 0.79 -4.34 -17.36
N PRO A 122 1.84 -3.49 -17.27
CA PRO A 122 2.03 -2.60 -16.13
C PRO A 122 0.80 -1.71 -15.91
N SER A 123 0.30 -1.64 -14.67
CA SER A 123 -0.90 -0.90 -14.34
C SER A 123 -0.90 -0.34 -12.92
N ASP A 124 -1.47 0.86 -12.76
CA ASP A 124 -1.71 1.49 -11.46
C ASP A 124 -2.87 0.84 -10.69
N PHE A 125 -3.71 0.08 -11.40
CA PHE A 125 -4.86 -0.64 -10.89
C PHE A 125 -4.69 -2.15 -11.10
N ALA A 126 -5.02 -2.92 -10.08
CA ALA A 126 -5.15 -4.37 -10.14
C ALA A 126 -6.21 -4.80 -9.12
N ASP A 127 -7.18 -5.61 -9.55
CA ASP A 127 -8.11 -6.26 -8.63
C ASP A 127 -7.40 -7.34 -7.79
N ALA A 128 -8.12 -7.93 -6.84
CA ALA A 128 -7.56 -8.91 -5.91
C ALA A 128 -6.97 -10.13 -6.64
N GLU A 129 -7.64 -10.61 -7.69
CA GLU A 129 -7.18 -11.74 -8.52
C GLU A 129 -5.88 -11.40 -9.27
N SER A 130 -5.84 -10.25 -9.95
CA SER A 130 -4.67 -9.78 -10.69
C SER A 130 -3.48 -9.55 -9.77
N LEU A 131 -3.70 -9.02 -8.56
CA LEU A 131 -2.64 -8.86 -7.55
C LEU A 131 -2.01 -10.21 -7.21
N ILE A 132 -2.79 -11.20 -6.79
CA ILE A 132 -2.23 -12.48 -6.33
C ILE A 132 -1.64 -13.31 -7.47
N SER A 133 -2.19 -13.22 -8.68
CA SER A 133 -1.74 -14.00 -9.84
C SER A 133 -0.50 -13.40 -10.51
N ARG A 134 -0.30 -12.08 -10.43
CA ARG A 134 0.72 -11.39 -11.24
C ARG A 134 1.72 -10.56 -10.44
N SER A 135 1.33 -10.03 -9.29
CA SER A 135 2.19 -9.12 -8.51
C SER A 135 2.75 -9.76 -7.24
N PHE A 136 2.14 -10.85 -6.78
CA PHE A 136 2.57 -11.60 -5.61
C PHE A 136 2.99 -13.02 -5.97
N VAL A 137 3.72 -13.68 -5.06
CA VAL A 137 4.11 -15.10 -5.14
C VAL A 137 3.60 -15.85 -3.92
N PRO A 138 3.15 -17.10 -4.07
CA PRO A 138 2.70 -17.92 -2.95
C PRO A 138 3.88 -18.30 -2.04
N LEU A 139 3.67 -18.20 -0.74
CA LEU A 139 4.55 -18.73 0.31
C LEU A 139 4.10 -20.12 0.79
N GLY A 140 2.83 -20.46 0.55
CA GLY A 140 2.21 -21.73 0.97
C GLY A 140 1.01 -21.53 1.90
N ARG A 141 0.47 -22.64 2.39
CA ARG A 141 -0.76 -22.69 3.22
C ARG A 141 -0.52 -23.21 4.65
N GLY A 142 0.63 -23.82 4.91
CA GLY A 142 0.95 -24.52 6.16
C GLY A 142 1.62 -23.64 7.23
N ALA A 143 2.02 -24.28 8.33
CA ALA A 143 2.72 -23.64 9.45
C ALA A 143 4.05 -23.01 9.00
N ASP A 144 4.84 -23.69 8.18
CA ASP A 144 6.13 -23.18 7.68
C ASP A 144 5.98 -21.84 6.93
N ALA A 145 4.94 -21.72 6.10
CA ALA A 145 4.64 -20.49 5.38
C ALA A 145 4.22 -19.37 6.35
N ARG A 146 3.49 -19.73 7.41
CA ARG A 146 3.03 -18.80 8.44
C ARG A 146 4.20 -18.24 9.27
N GLU A 147 5.16 -19.07 9.63
CA GLU A 147 6.36 -18.66 10.39
C GLU A 147 7.23 -17.67 9.61
N GLN A 148 7.28 -17.84 8.29
CA GLN A 148 8.02 -16.99 7.35
C GLN A 148 7.35 -15.65 7.05
N LEU A 149 6.12 -15.41 7.54
CA LEU A 149 5.37 -14.20 7.27
C LEU A 149 6.11 -12.95 7.76
N ARG A 150 6.03 -11.90 6.95
CA ARG A 150 6.57 -10.57 7.21
C ARG A 150 5.48 -9.53 6.95
N THR A 151 5.65 -8.34 7.53
CA THR A 151 4.76 -7.20 7.27
C THR A 151 4.64 -6.93 5.77
N GLY A 152 3.41 -6.73 5.32
CA GLY A 152 3.02 -6.48 3.94
C GLY A 152 2.76 -7.75 3.12
N ASP A 153 3.15 -8.93 3.61
CA ASP A 153 2.63 -10.18 3.02
C ASP A 153 1.09 -10.22 3.15
N VAL A 154 0.41 -11.02 2.34
CA VAL A 154 -1.05 -11.06 2.31
C VAL A 154 -1.59 -12.47 2.54
N VAL A 155 -2.71 -12.54 3.26
CA VAL A 155 -3.55 -13.73 3.38
C VAL A 155 -4.60 -13.64 2.28
N ALA A 156 -4.73 -14.66 1.44
CA ALA A 156 -5.65 -14.63 0.32
C ALA A 156 -6.71 -15.73 0.40
N PHE A 157 -7.94 -15.36 0.06
CA PHE A 157 -9.09 -16.26 -0.04
C PHE A 157 -9.79 -16.11 -1.39
N ARG A 158 -10.46 -17.17 -1.83
CA ARG A 158 -11.35 -17.20 -2.99
C ARG A 158 -12.64 -17.91 -2.61
N GLN A 159 -13.76 -17.23 -2.78
CA GLN A 159 -15.09 -17.77 -2.57
C GLN A 159 -15.81 -17.92 -3.89
N GLU A 160 -16.55 -19.01 -4.07
CA GLU A 160 -17.47 -19.16 -5.18
C GLU A 160 -18.79 -18.44 -4.85
N HIS A 161 -19.27 -17.63 -5.78
CA HIS A 161 -20.58 -16.99 -5.74
C HIS A 161 -21.27 -17.19 -7.10
N ASP A 162 -22.59 -17.00 -7.15
CA ASP A 162 -23.36 -17.18 -8.40
C ASP A 162 -22.87 -16.26 -9.53
N ALA A 163 -22.39 -15.07 -9.18
CA ALA A 163 -21.83 -14.09 -10.13
C ALA A 163 -20.37 -14.35 -10.51
N GLY A 164 -19.78 -15.47 -10.05
CA GLY A 164 -18.39 -15.82 -10.24
C GLY A 164 -17.56 -15.71 -8.95
N PRO A 165 -16.27 -16.05 -9.01
CA PRO A 165 -15.43 -16.08 -7.84
C PRO A 165 -15.13 -14.69 -7.30
N VAL A 166 -15.14 -14.57 -5.97
CA VAL A 166 -14.79 -13.36 -5.23
C VAL A 166 -13.50 -13.62 -4.47
N PHE A 167 -12.49 -12.79 -4.72
CA PHE A 167 -11.22 -12.84 -4.02
C PHE A 167 -11.20 -11.85 -2.86
N HIS A 168 -10.59 -12.24 -1.75
CA HIS A 168 -10.45 -11.39 -0.57
C HIS A 168 -9.03 -11.44 -0.03
N LEU A 169 -8.47 -10.26 0.24
CA LEU A 169 -7.10 -10.10 0.69
C LEU A 169 -7.06 -9.43 2.06
N MET A 170 -6.19 -9.94 2.93
CA MET A 170 -5.88 -9.33 4.23
C MET A 170 -4.38 -9.07 4.32
N LEU A 171 -4.00 -7.83 4.67
CA LEU A 171 -2.60 -7.43 4.81
C LEU A 171 -2.06 -7.86 6.16
N VAL A 172 -0.96 -8.61 6.18
CA VAL A 172 -0.25 -9.02 7.40
C VAL A 172 0.56 -7.85 7.93
N VAL A 173 0.40 -7.56 9.22
CA VAL A 173 1.22 -6.62 9.98
C VAL A 173 1.88 -7.39 11.12
N GLN A 174 3.19 -7.61 11.00
CA GLN A 174 4.02 -8.08 12.09
C GLN A 174 4.49 -6.87 12.91
N PRO A 175 4.47 -6.94 14.25
CA PRO A 175 5.14 -5.95 15.07
C PRO A 175 6.66 -5.98 14.82
N GLU A 176 7.32 -4.85 15.06
CA GLU A 176 8.78 -4.78 14.98
C GLU A 176 9.43 -5.71 16.02
N ASP A 177 8.82 -5.82 17.20
CA ASP A 177 9.17 -6.78 18.23
C ASP A 177 8.05 -7.83 18.40
N ARG A 178 8.34 -9.06 17.98
CA ARG A 178 7.41 -10.20 18.05
C ARG A 178 7.21 -10.73 19.46
N ALA A 179 8.08 -10.42 20.41
CA ALA A 179 7.92 -10.87 21.80
C ALA A 179 6.80 -10.11 22.54
N HIS A 180 6.44 -8.91 22.06
CA HIS A 180 5.56 -8.00 22.78
C HIS A 180 4.17 -7.84 22.15
N ALA A 181 3.94 -8.33 20.93
CA ALA A 181 2.63 -8.30 20.30
C ALA A 181 2.44 -9.45 19.29
N PRO A 182 1.20 -9.95 19.10
CA PRO A 182 0.91 -10.93 18.07
C PRO A 182 0.84 -10.29 16.69
N ALA A 183 1.09 -11.09 15.65
CA ALA A 183 0.85 -10.70 14.27
C ALA A 183 -0.63 -10.37 14.05
N ARG A 184 -0.89 -9.32 13.28
CA ARG A 184 -2.25 -8.88 12.94
C ARG A 184 -2.49 -9.00 11.45
N VAL A 185 -3.77 -9.03 11.09
CA VAL A 185 -4.20 -8.68 9.74
C VAL A 185 -4.95 -7.36 9.75
N VAL A 186 -4.89 -6.67 8.62
CA VAL A 186 -5.66 -5.45 8.33
C VAL A 186 -6.38 -5.68 7.00
N TYR A 187 -7.69 -5.46 6.96
CA TYR A 187 -8.50 -5.80 5.79
C TYR A 187 -9.72 -4.89 5.65
N HIS A 188 -10.17 -4.70 4.43
CA HIS A 188 -11.46 -4.09 4.14
C HIS A 188 -12.46 -5.21 3.86
N PRO A 189 -13.62 -5.27 4.55
CA PRO A 189 -14.52 -6.43 4.49
C PRO A 189 -15.23 -6.60 3.14
N GLY A 190 -15.31 -5.55 2.31
CA GLY A 190 -15.74 -5.62 0.92
C GLY A 190 -17.09 -4.96 0.66
N GLU A 191 -17.88 -4.69 1.70
CA GLU A 191 -19.13 -3.96 1.55
C GLU A 191 -18.86 -2.46 1.32
N ALA A 192 -19.63 -1.84 0.42
CA ALA A 192 -19.51 -0.42 0.13
C ALA A 192 -19.75 0.42 1.40
N GLY A 193 -18.84 1.34 1.68
CA GLY A 193 -18.91 2.21 2.87
C GLY A 193 -18.48 1.54 4.18
N ALA A 194 -18.07 0.27 4.16
CA ALA A 194 -17.53 -0.39 5.34
C ALA A 194 -16.20 0.24 5.79
N ARG A 195 -15.87 0.06 7.07
CA ARG A 195 -14.59 0.49 7.64
C ARG A 195 -13.57 -0.64 7.53
N VAL A 196 -12.30 -0.27 7.37
CA VAL A 196 -11.18 -1.20 7.50
C VAL A 196 -11.15 -1.76 8.92
N ARG A 197 -10.91 -3.07 9.02
CA ARG A 197 -10.86 -3.82 10.27
C ARG A 197 -9.47 -4.39 10.50
N THR A 198 -9.21 -4.79 11.75
CA THR A 198 -8.00 -5.52 12.13
C THR A 198 -8.36 -6.71 13.03
N GLY A 199 -7.61 -7.80 12.90
CA GLY A 199 -7.75 -8.99 13.75
C GLY A 199 -6.39 -9.59 14.08
N ILE A 200 -6.34 -10.44 15.10
CA ILE A 200 -5.14 -11.23 15.43
C ILE A 200 -5.07 -12.40 14.46
N LEU A 201 -3.94 -12.56 13.77
CA LEU A 201 -3.77 -13.58 12.74
C LEU A 201 -3.96 -15.00 13.30
N ASP A 202 -3.46 -15.26 14.50
CA ASP A 202 -3.57 -16.57 15.18
C ASP A 202 -5.01 -16.91 15.58
N SER A 203 -5.74 -15.96 16.15
CA SER A 203 -7.18 -16.13 16.45
C SER A 203 -8.00 -16.44 15.20
N LEU A 204 -7.65 -15.93 14.02
CA LEU A 204 -8.41 -16.22 12.80
C LEU A 204 -8.42 -17.71 12.43
N ALA A 205 -7.41 -18.48 12.81
CA ALA A 205 -7.34 -19.90 12.48
C ALA A 205 -8.43 -20.72 13.19
N THR A 206 -8.94 -20.24 14.32
CA THR A 206 -9.86 -20.97 15.19
C THR A 206 -11.19 -20.25 15.40
N GLU A 207 -11.18 -18.93 15.48
CA GLU A 207 -12.35 -18.11 15.86
C GLU A 207 -13.14 -17.57 14.68
N ALA A 208 -12.52 -17.45 13.50
CA ALA A 208 -13.22 -16.98 12.30
C ALA A 208 -14.28 -17.99 11.83
N PRO A 209 -15.30 -17.56 11.05
CA PRO A 209 -16.13 -18.49 10.28
C PRO A 209 -15.25 -19.41 9.40
N LEU A 210 -15.70 -20.64 9.18
CA LEU A 210 -14.89 -21.71 8.57
C LEU A 210 -14.26 -21.29 7.24
N GLU A 211 -15.04 -20.61 6.39
CA GLU A 211 -14.65 -20.10 5.08
C GLU A 211 -13.56 -19.02 5.12
N TRP A 212 -13.34 -18.40 6.28
CA TRP A 212 -12.35 -17.35 6.50
C TRP A 212 -11.17 -17.77 7.37
N ARG A 213 -11.07 -19.06 7.75
CA ARG A 213 -9.93 -19.57 8.51
C ARG A 213 -8.73 -19.77 7.60
N PRO A 214 -7.56 -19.17 7.87
CA PRO A 214 -6.34 -19.37 7.09
C PRO A 214 -5.65 -20.68 7.49
N VAL A 215 -6.33 -21.80 7.25
CA VAL A 215 -5.86 -23.17 7.55
C VAL A 215 -5.86 -24.04 6.29
N PRO A 216 -4.92 -24.98 6.13
CA PRO A 216 -4.82 -25.81 4.92
C PRO A 216 -6.10 -26.57 4.53
N ALA A 217 -6.92 -26.95 5.53
CA ALA A 217 -8.16 -27.66 5.30
C ALA A 217 -9.27 -26.78 4.68
N ASN A 218 -9.19 -25.45 4.77
CA ASN A 218 -10.16 -24.55 4.18
C ASN A 218 -9.87 -24.36 2.68
N ALA A 219 -10.73 -24.91 1.81
CA ALA A 219 -10.57 -24.80 0.36
C ALA A 219 -10.63 -23.35 -0.16
N ALA A 220 -11.33 -22.46 0.55
CA ALA A 220 -11.37 -21.05 0.18
C ALA A 220 -10.05 -20.33 0.48
N PHE A 221 -9.22 -20.84 1.39
CA PHE A 221 -7.92 -20.25 1.72
C PHE A 221 -6.88 -20.61 0.65
N LEU A 222 -6.49 -19.63 -0.15
CA LEU A 222 -5.51 -19.81 -1.22
C LEU A 222 -4.07 -19.91 -0.68
N GLY A 223 -3.80 -19.26 0.44
CA GLY A 223 -2.47 -19.26 1.06
C GLY A 223 -2.00 -17.88 1.48
N PHE A 224 -0.76 -17.85 1.91
CA PHE A 224 0.01 -16.64 2.16
C PHE A 224 0.79 -16.26 0.91
N PHE A 225 0.92 -14.96 0.66
CA PHE A 225 1.59 -14.45 -0.54
C PHE A 225 2.50 -13.27 -0.20
N ARG A 226 3.63 -13.17 -0.91
CA ARG A 226 4.60 -12.08 -0.77
C ARG A 226 4.69 -11.27 -2.06
N PHE A 227 4.86 -9.97 -1.94
CA PHE A 227 5.09 -9.11 -3.09
C PHE A 227 6.39 -9.49 -3.81
N LYS A 228 6.34 -9.63 -5.15
CA LYS A 228 7.45 -10.16 -5.96
C LYS A 228 8.76 -9.39 -5.77
N GLU A 229 8.70 -8.08 -5.67
CA GLU A 229 9.91 -7.24 -5.51
C GLU A 229 10.57 -7.38 -4.14
N TRP A 230 9.97 -8.11 -3.19
CA TRP A 230 10.52 -8.36 -1.86
C TRP A 230 10.98 -9.81 -1.66
N MET A 231 11.16 -10.56 -2.76
CA MET A 231 11.68 -11.93 -2.76
C MET A 231 13.21 -12.02 -2.84
N SER A 232 13.88 -10.90 -3.05
CA SER A 232 15.34 -10.75 -3.07
C SER A 232 15.91 -10.51 -1.68
#